data_AF-A0A498EB99-F1
#
_entry.id   AF-A0A498EB99-F1
#
_cell.length_a   1.000
_cell.length_b   1.000
_cell.length_c   1.000
_cell.angle_alpha   90.00
_cell.angle_beta   90.00
_cell.angle_gamma   90.00
#
_symmetry.space_group_name_H-M   'P 1'
#
loop_
_entity.id
_entity.type
_entity.pdbx_description
1 polymer ?
#
loop_
_entity_poly.entity_id
_entity_poly.type
_entity_poly.pdbx_seq_one_letter_code
_entity_poly.pdbx_strand_id
1 'polypeptide(L)' 'MYALLLGVTYELTRNLVLVGLFHGTFDLNPLFVVSETGAPVEDLTLLVLPVALVVFWGYRRWAKTQRPTDFKPQTTVVE' A
#
# COMPACT_ATOMS: atom_id res chain seq x y z
N MET A 1 12.55 -7.58 -4.46
CA MET A 1 11.45 -6.95 -5.23
C MET A 1 10.34 -6.43 -4.31
N TYR A 2 9.79 -7.26 -3.42
CA TYR A 2 8.69 -6.86 -2.52
C TYR A 2 9.02 -5.68 -1.59
N ALA A 3 10.19 -5.70 -0.94
CA ALA A 3 10.65 -4.58 -0.10
C ALA A 3 10.74 -3.23 -0.85
N LEU A 4 11.11 -3.26 -2.14
CA LEU A 4 11.16 -2.05 -2.98
C LEU A 4 9.76 -1.49 -3.24
N LEU A 5 8.77 -2.36 -3.51
CA LEU A 5 7.38 -1.94 -3.72
C LEU A 5 6.81 -1.28 -2.45
N LEU A 6 7.09 -1.85 -1.30
CA LEU A 6 6.67 -1.30 0.00
C LEU A 6 7.37 0.04 0.29
N GLY A 7 8.67 0.13 0.01
CA GLY A 7 9.42 1.38 0.12
C GLY A 7 8.88 2.48 -0.80
N VAL A 8 8.57 2.16 -2.05
CA VAL A 8 7.95 3.10 -2.99
C VAL A 8 6.55 3.51 -2.53
N THR A 9 5.75 2.56 -2.03
CA THR A 9 4.41 2.85 -1.49
C THR A 9 4.51 3.79 -0.29
N TYR A 10 5.47 3.55 0.61
CA TYR A 10 5.75 4.44 1.72
C TYR A 10 6.19 5.83 1.24
N GLU A 11 7.09 5.92 0.27
CA GLU A 11 7.56 7.19 -0.27
C GLU A 11 6.41 8.01 -0.89
N LEU A 12 5.52 7.34 -1.63
CA LEU A 12 4.38 7.98 -2.30
C LEU A 12 3.30 8.46 -1.32
N THR A 13 3.11 7.74 -0.22
CA THR A 13 1.96 7.93 0.69
C THR A 13 2.36 8.52 2.04
N ARG A 14 3.61 8.38 2.46
CA ARG A 14 4.09 8.74 3.80
C ARG A 14 3.19 8.20 4.91
N ASN A 15 2.58 7.03 4.68
CA ASN A 15 1.58 6.43 5.56
C ASN A 15 1.95 4.99 5.90
N LEU A 16 2.48 4.78 7.09
CA LEU A 16 2.87 3.45 7.57
C LEU A 16 1.69 2.50 7.73
N VAL A 17 0.51 3.00 8.11
CA VAL A 17 -0.68 2.17 8.29
C VAL A 17 -1.13 1.60 6.95
N LEU A 18 -1.15 2.44 5.92
CA LEU A 18 -1.51 2.03 4.56
C LEU A 18 -0.52 1.00 3.98
N VAL A 19 0.78 1.22 4.20
CA VAL A 19 1.83 0.28 3.78
C VAL A 19 1.70 -1.04 4.52
N GLY A 20 1.45 -1.01 5.84
CA GLY A 20 1.25 -2.22 6.64
C GLY A 20 0.02 -3.01 6.24
N LEU A 21 -1.09 -2.34 5.91
CA LEU A 21 -2.30 -2.99 5.41
C LEU A 21 -2.04 -3.68 4.06
N PHE A 22 -1.36 -3.00 3.13
CA PHE A 22 -1.01 -3.57 1.84
C PHE A 22 -0.06 -4.76 2.02
N HIS A 23 0.94 -4.64 2.89
CA HIS A 23 1.86 -5.74 3.23
C HIS A 23 1.11 -6.97 3.76
N GLY A 24 0.21 -6.78 4.73
CA GLY A 24 -0.59 -7.87 5.30
C GLY A 24 -1.48 -8.54 4.26
N THR A 25 -1.93 -7.81 3.25
CA THR A 25 -2.81 -8.33 2.19
C THR A 25 -2.10 -9.33 1.27
N PHE A 26 -0.78 -9.22 1.04
CA PHE A 26 -0.05 -10.24 0.26
C PHE A 26 0.55 -11.33 1.14
N ASP A 27 0.96 -11.01 2.36
CA ASP A 27 1.63 -11.98 3.24
C ASP A 27 0.67 -12.98 3.89
N LEU A 28 -0.55 -12.54 4.21
CA LEU A 28 -1.56 -13.38 4.88
C LEU A 28 -2.46 -14.11 3.88
N ASN A 29 -2.23 -13.94 2.57
CA ASN A 29 -3.00 -14.56 1.50
C ASN A 29 -4.54 -14.39 1.54
N PRO A 30 -5.15 -13.29 2.03
CA PRO A 30 -6.59 -13.05 1.87
C PRO A 30 -7.05 -12.94 0.40
N LEU A 31 -6.09 -12.88 -0.54
CA LEU A 31 -6.35 -12.83 -1.98
C LEU A 31 -6.78 -14.17 -2.56
N PHE A 32 -6.58 -15.27 -1.84
CA PHE A 32 -6.97 -16.60 -2.30
C PHE A 32 -8.22 -17.06 -1.57
N VAL A 33 -9.27 -17.35 -2.32
CA VAL A 33 -10.40 -18.12 -1.79
C VAL A 33 -9.96 -19.58 -1.76
N VAL A 34 -9.85 -20.16 -0.57
CA VAL A 34 -9.43 -21.54 -0.39
C VAL A 34 -10.64 -22.48 -0.27
N SER A 35 -10.55 -23.65 -0.89
CA SER A 35 -11.52 -24.73 -0.75
C SER A 35 -11.39 -25.41 0.62
N GLU A 36 -12.32 -26.32 0.93
CA GLU A 36 -12.27 -27.16 2.13
C GLU A 36 -10.97 -28.01 2.23
N THR A 37 -10.31 -28.27 1.11
CA THR A 37 -9.02 -28.98 1.06
C THR A 37 -7.80 -28.07 1.21
N GLY A 38 -8.02 -26.75 1.35
CA GLY A 38 -6.97 -25.73 1.43
C GLY A 38 -6.37 -25.33 0.08
N ALA A 39 -6.84 -25.90 -1.04
CA ALA A 39 -6.39 -25.52 -2.37
C ALA A 39 -7.01 -24.18 -2.79
N PRO A 40 -6.25 -23.28 -3.44
CA PRO A 40 -6.78 -22.02 -3.96
C PRO A 40 -7.74 -22.30 -5.11
N VAL A 41 -8.95 -21.74 -5.03
CA VAL A 41 -10.04 -21.91 -6.01
C VAL A 41 -10.24 -20.63 -6.83
N GLU A 42 -9.91 -19.48 -6.26
CA GLU A 42 -10.02 -18.17 -6.90
C GLU A 42 -8.88 -17.26 -6.46
N ASP A 43 -8.31 -16.53 -7.41
CA ASP A 43 -7.25 -15.53 -7.20
C ASP A 43 -7.82 -14.12 -7.41
N LEU A 44 -7.95 -13.38 -6.30
CA LEU A 44 -8.49 -12.03 -6.27
C LEU A 44 -7.43 -10.95 -6.54
N THR A 45 -6.18 -11.32 -6.84
CA THR A 45 -5.08 -10.36 -7.06
C THR A 45 -5.42 -9.34 -8.14
N LEU A 46 -6.06 -9.78 -9.23
CA LEU A 46 -6.47 -8.89 -10.33
C LEU A 46 -7.58 -7.91 -9.95
N LEU A 47 -8.35 -8.18 -8.89
CA LEU A 47 -9.32 -7.24 -8.33
C LEU A 47 -8.65 -6.29 -7.33
N VAL A 48 -7.78 -6.82 -6.46
CA VAL A 48 -7.19 -6.04 -5.36
C VAL A 48 -6.14 -5.05 -5.84
N LEU A 49 -5.34 -5.39 -6.87
CA LEU A 49 -4.35 -4.45 -7.41
C LEU A 49 -4.98 -3.14 -7.92
N PRO A 50 -6.03 -3.16 -8.77
CA PRO A 50 -6.76 -1.94 -9.15
C PRO A 50 -7.33 -1.17 -7.96
N VAL A 51 -7.94 -1.86 -6.98
CA VAL A 51 -8.50 -1.21 -5.79
C VAL A 51 -7.42 -0.50 -5.00
N ALA A 52 -6.26 -1.14 -4.81
CA ALA A 52 -5.12 -0.53 -4.13
C ALA A 52 -4.62 0.73 -4.86
N LEU A 53 -4.56 0.70 -6.20
CA LEU A 53 -4.21 1.89 -6.99
C LEU A 53 -5.20 3.05 -6.78
N VAL A 54 -6.50 2.76 -6.77
CA VAL A 54 -7.55 3.77 -6.48
C VAL A 54 -7.40 4.33 -5.07
N VAL A 55 -7.16 3.47 -4.08
CA VAL A 55 -6.94 3.89 -2.68
C VAL A 55 -5.69 4.77 -2.57
N PHE A 56 -4.58 4.38 -3.19
CA PHE A 56 -3.34 5.15 -3.18
C PHE A 56 -3.53 6.51 -3.84
N TRP A 57 -4.23 6.54 -4.98
CA TRP A 57 -4.53 7.79 -5.67
C TRP A 57 -5.44 8.71 -4.84
N GLY A 58 -6.52 8.16 -4.28
CA GLY A 58 -7.46 8.90 -3.42
C GLY A 58 -6.76 9.45 -2.18
N TYR A 59 -5.95 8.63 -1.52
CA TYR A 59 -5.15 9.05 -0.38
C TYR A 59 -4.15 10.15 -0.78
N ARG A 60 -3.42 9.97 -1.89
CA ARG A 60 -2.46 10.98 -2.38
C ARG A 60 -3.14 12.32 -2.65
N ARG A 61 -4.32 12.30 -3.28
CA ARG A 61 -5.11 13.50 -3.57
C ARG A 61 -5.53 14.21 -2.28
N TRP A 62 -6.08 13.45 -1.32
CA TRP A 62 -6.50 13.98 -0.01
C TRP A 62 -5.32 14.54 0.78
N ALA A 63 -4.22 13.80 0.85
CA ALA A 63 -3.05 14.16 1.64
C ALA A 63 -2.35 15.41 1.11
N LYS A 64 -2.36 15.66 -0.20
CA LYS A 64 -1.85 16.92 -0.76
C LYS A 64 -2.60 18.15 -0.24
N THR A 65 -3.89 18.02 0.08
CA THR A 65 -4.71 19.10 0.62
C THR A 65 -4.58 19.21 2.14
N GLN A 66 -4.61 18.08 2.85
CA GLN A 66 -4.70 18.07 4.32
C GLN A 66 -3.35 17.99 5.03
N ARG A 67 -2.31 17.48 4.34
CA ARG A 67 -0.96 17.25 4.89
C ARG A 67 0.13 17.66 3.89
N PRO A 68 0.19 18.93 3.48
CA PRO A 68 1.11 19.39 2.45
C PRO A 68 2.59 19.33 2.87
N THR A 69 2.88 19.29 4.18
CA THR A 69 4.23 19.23 4.74
C THR A 69 4.85 17.84 4.67
N ASP A 70 4.05 16.78 4.73
CA ASP A 70 4.52 15.39 4.80
C ASP A 70 5.33 14.98 3.56
N PHE A 71 5.14 15.68 2.44
CA PHE A 71 5.79 15.39 1.16
C PHE A 71 6.92 16.35 0.81
N LYS A 72 7.27 17.28 1.71
CA LYS A 72 8.40 18.18 1.49
C LYS A 72 9.71 17.40 1.67
N PRO A 73 10.75 17.72 0.89
CA PRO A 73 12.09 17.21 1.15
C PRO A 73 12.50 17.53 2.59
N GLN A 74 13.08 16.56 3.29
CA GLN A 74 13.64 16.81 4.62
C GLN A 74 14.93 17.60 4.46
N THR A 75 14.90 18.88 4.83
CA THR A 75 16.10 19.70 4.95
C THR A 75 16.71 19.44 6.32
N THR A 76 17.88 18.79 6.35
CA THR A 76 18.74 18.76 7.54
C THR A 76 19.26 20.17 7.78
N VAL A 77 18.78 20.83 8.84
CA VAL A 77 19.47 22.00 9.39
C VAL A 77 20.69 21.44 10.11
N VAL A 78 21.86 21.64 9.54
CA VAL A 78 23.13 21.38 10.23
C VAL A 78 23.34 22.58 11.15
N GLU A 79 23.10 22.39 12.44
CA GLU A 79 23.51 23.33 13.50
C GLU A 79 25.01 23.19 13.80
#